data_AF-A0A2V8HPE5-F1
#
_entry.id   AF-A0A2V8HPE5-F1
#
_cell.length_a   1.000
_cell.length_b   1.000
_cell.length_c   1.000
_cell.angle_alpha   90.00
_cell.angle_beta   90.00
_cell.angle_gamma   90.00
#
_symmetry.space_group_name_H-M   'P 1'
#
loop_
_entity.id
_entity.type
_entity.pdbx_description
1 polymer ?
#
loop_
_entity_poly.entity_id
_entity_poly.type
_entity_poly.pdbx_seq_one_letter_code
_entity_poly.pdbx_strand_id
1 'polypeptide(L)'
;MRGKLWMLLVGALLAVSYAAATAQEEDARTLLQTSLRAMGGENLKSITYSGTQGYVATPGQNYSPSSDWPANQIVSYTRTIDYDARSSKLDYTLRQGTGQGGPAGGGNRPAITNPFAGEQRTQQFVSGNFAWNMNGNMVVPAPADAEQRQLEVWLTPHGCLKAALMPNANPIVITRNE
;
A
#
# COMPACT_ATOMS: atom_id res chain seq x y z
N MET A 1 -62.54 22.36 22.09
CA MET A 1 -61.93 21.19 21.40
C MET A 1 -60.84 21.59 20.39
N ARG A 2 -60.98 22.71 19.64
CA ARG A 2 -60.00 23.18 18.64
C ARG A 2 -58.57 23.47 19.17
N GLY A 3 -58.42 24.03 20.37
CA GLY A 3 -57.09 24.34 20.94
C GLY A 3 -56.26 23.12 21.36
N LYS A 4 -56.91 22.06 21.86
CA LYS A 4 -56.25 20.79 22.21
C LYS A 4 -55.77 20.01 20.99
N LEU A 5 -56.53 20.08 19.89
CA LEU A 5 -56.16 19.47 18.61
C LEU A 5 -54.96 20.18 17.96
N TRP A 6 -54.87 21.50 18.12
CA TRP A 6 -53.74 22.28 17.58
C TRP A 6 -52.44 22.04 18.36
N MET A 7 -52.50 21.91 19.69
CA MET A 7 -51.35 21.53 20.51
C MET A 7 -50.85 20.12 20.20
N LEU A 8 -51.76 19.17 19.93
CA LEU A 8 -51.39 17.81 19.51
C LEU A 8 -50.74 17.79 18.11
N LEU A 9 -51.21 18.62 17.19
CA LEU A 9 -50.61 18.77 15.86
C LEU A 9 -49.21 19.39 15.91
N VAL A 10 -49.00 20.42 16.74
CA VAL A 10 -47.68 21.04 16.93
C VAL A 10 -46.71 20.08 17.63
N GLY A 11 -47.18 19.32 18.63
CA GLY A 11 -46.39 18.28 19.30
C GLY A 11 -46.00 17.13 18.36
N ALA A 12 -46.91 16.70 17.49
CA ALA A 12 -46.65 15.69 16.48
C ALA A 12 -45.66 16.18 15.40
N LEU A 13 -45.78 17.44 14.96
CA LEU A 13 -44.81 18.05 14.03
C LEU A 13 -43.41 18.21 14.63
N LEU A 14 -43.31 18.56 15.92
CA LEU A 14 -42.03 18.60 16.63
C LEU A 14 -41.42 17.20 16.78
N ALA A 15 -42.22 16.18 17.12
CA ALA A 15 -41.75 14.80 17.22
C ALA A 15 -41.27 14.22 15.87
N VAL A 16 -41.94 14.56 14.76
CA VAL A 16 -41.53 14.14 13.41
C VAL A 16 -40.29 14.91 12.93
N SER A 17 -40.06 16.15 13.37
CA SER A 17 -38.84 16.91 13.06
C SER A 17 -37.58 16.40 13.77
N TYR A 18 -37.71 15.66 14.88
CA TYR A 18 -36.59 14.95 15.53
C TYR A 18 -36.33 13.55 14.94
N ALA A 19 -37.27 13.00 14.17
CA ALA A 19 -37.12 11.70 13.52
C ALA A 19 -36.54 11.79 12.09
N ALA A 20 -36.43 12.99 11.54
CA ALA A 20 -35.79 13.24 10.25
C ALA A 20 -34.32 13.66 10.46
N ALA A 21 -33.41 12.83 9.97
CA ALA A 21 -31.96 13.01 9.90
C ALA A 21 -31.14 12.65 11.16
N THR A 22 -30.98 11.36 11.38
CA THR A 22 -29.63 10.78 11.31
C THR A 22 -29.70 9.50 10.47
N ALA A 23 -29.46 9.61 9.16
CA ALA A 23 -28.79 8.48 8.51
C ALA A 23 -27.48 8.35 9.30
N GLN A 24 -27.40 7.34 10.16
CA GLN A 24 -26.19 7.05 10.89
C GLN A 24 -25.15 6.74 9.82
N GLU A 25 -24.24 7.69 9.57
CA GLU A 25 -23.04 7.43 8.79
C GLU A 25 -22.41 6.20 9.46
N GLU A 26 -22.32 5.10 8.73
CA GLU A 26 -21.49 3.97 9.15
C GLU A 26 -20.16 4.58 9.59
N ASP A 27 -19.85 4.50 10.88
CA ASP A 27 -18.70 5.23 11.43
C ASP A 27 -17.43 4.64 10.82
N ALA A 28 -16.94 5.30 9.77
CA ALA A 28 -15.77 4.90 9.00
C ALA A 28 -14.58 4.67 9.91
N ARG A 29 -14.45 5.47 10.98
CA ARG A 29 -13.39 5.27 11.96
C ARG A 29 -13.61 4.00 12.75
N THR A 30 -14.81 3.75 13.26
CA THR A 30 -15.12 2.50 13.98
C THR A 30 -14.88 1.27 13.10
N LEU A 31 -15.27 1.32 11.82
CA LEU A 31 -15.00 0.24 10.86
C LEU A 31 -13.49 0.01 10.69
N LEU A 32 -12.74 1.06 10.37
CA LEU A 32 -11.28 0.98 10.21
C LEU A 32 -10.56 0.50 11.47
N GLN A 33 -10.97 0.96 12.66
CA GLN A 33 -10.44 0.51 13.94
C GLN A 33 -10.73 -0.97 14.19
N THR A 34 -11.95 -1.42 13.88
CA THR A 34 -12.35 -2.83 14.00
C THR A 34 -11.54 -3.71 13.04
N SER A 35 -11.36 -3.28 11.79
CA SER A 35 -10.51 -3.97 10.81
C SER A 35 -9.06 -4.03 11.27
N LEU A 36 -8.51 -2.92 11.77
CA LEU A 36 -7.14 -2.85 12.25
C LEU A 36 -6.93 -3.78 13.46
N ARG A 37 -7.90 -3.82 14.39
CA ARG A 37 -7.91 -4.75 15.53
C ARG A 37 -7.96 -6.21 15.07
N ALA A 38 -8.85 -6.55 14.14
CA ALA A 38 -8.96 -7.90 13.60
C ALA A 38 -7.66 -8.37 12.92
N MET A 39 -6.90 -7.44 12.34
CA MET A 39 -5.58 -7.68 11.75
C MET A 39 -4.42 -7.70 12.77
N GLY A 40 -4.68 -7.53 14.06
CA GLY A 40 -3.67 -7.43 15.11
C GLY A 40 -2.84 -6.14 15.04
N GLY A 41 -3.34 -5.09 14.39
CA GLY A 41 -2.60 -3.87 14.05
C GLY A 41 -2.65 -2.74 15.08
N GLU A 42 -3.46 -2.85 16.14
CA GLU A 42 -3.68 -1.77 17.13
C GLU A 42 -2.37 -1.26 17.74
N ASN A 43 -1.51 -2.17 18.20
CA ASN A 43 -0.21 -1.85 18.80
C ASN A 43 0.97 -2.16 17.87
N LEU A 44 0.69 -2.48 16.60
CA LEU A 44 1.71 -2.84 15.62
C LEU A 44 2.44 -1.60 15.12
N LYS A 45 3.74 -1.51 15.39
CA LYS A 45 4.59 -0.41 14.93
C LYS A 45 5.34 -0.73 13.64
N SER A 46 5.73 -1.99 13.50
CA SER A 46 6.56 -2.42 12.39
C SER A 46 6.16 -3.79 11.88
N ILE A 47 6.38 -4.02 10.60
CA ILE A 47 6.36 -5.36 10.00
C ILE A 47 7.71 -5.68 9.38
N THR A 48 8.05 -6.96 9.36
CA THR A 48 9.15 -7.47 8.54
C THR A 48 8.68 -8.74 7.84
N TYR A 49 8.93 -8.80 6.54
CA TYR A 49 8.67 -9.99 5.74
C TYR A 49 9.88 -10.30 4.87
N SER A 50 10.08 -11.57 4.60
CA SER A 50 11.23 -12.06 3.84
C SER A 50 10.84 -13.21 2.92
N GLY A 51 11.67 -13.43 1.90
CA GLY A 51 11.51 -14.50 0.92
C GLY A 51 12.83 -14.82 0.23
N THR A 52 12.93 -16.02 -0.31
CA THR A 52 14.13 -16.53 -1.02
C THR A 52 13.83 -16.92 -2.47
N GLN A 53 12.59 -16.72 -2.90
CA GLN A 53 12.08 -17.07 -4.22
C GLN A 53 11.24 -15.93 -4.77
N GLY A 54 11.13 -15.86 -6.08
CA GLY A 54 10.43 -14.80 -6.81
C GLY A 54 11.30 -14.22 -7.91
N TYR A 55 10.80 -13.19 -8.57
CA TYR A 55 11.52 -12.52 -9.64
C TYR A 55 11.17 -11.02 -9.68
N VAL A 56 12.06 -10.24 -10.29
CA VAL A 56 11.82 -8.85 -10.65
C VAL A 56 11.85 -8.74 -12.17
N ALA A 57 10.76 -8.27 -12.74
CA ALA A 57 10.59 -8.05 -14.17
C ALA A 57 10.23 -6.59 -14.43
N THR A 58 10.48 -6.12 -15.64
CA THR A 58 9.96 -4.84 -16.10
C THR A 58 8.65 -5.08 -16.84
N PRO A 59 7.50 -4.60 -16.32
CA PRO A 59 6.21 -4.80 -16.99
C PRO A 59 6.23 -4.28 -18.44
N GLY A 60 5.61 -5.05 -19.35
CA GLY A 60 5.49 -4.69 -20.77
C GLY A 60 6.71 -4.99 -21.64
N GLN A 61 7.76 -5.64 -21.10
CA GLN A 61 8.95 -6.04 -21.87
C GLN A 61 8.86 -7.46 -22.45
N ASN A 62 7.67 -8.06 -22.49
CA ASN A 62 7.44 -9.37 -23.09
C ASN A 62 7.65 -9.33 -24.62
N TYR A 63 8.28 -10.37 -25.17
CA TYR A 63 8.49 -10.52 -26.62
C TYR A 63 7.18 -10.68 -27.39
N SER A 64 6.24 -11.43 -26.81
CA SER A 64 4.88 -11.66 -27.35
C SER A 64 3.85 -11.31 -26.28
N PRO A 65 2.67 -10.77 -26.64
CA PRO A 65 1.56 -10.52 -25.71
C PRO A 65 1.14 -11.72 -24.86
N SER A 66 1.36 -12.95 -25.36
CA SER A 66 1.04 -14.20 -24.67
C SER A 66 2.17 -14.76 -23.80
N SER A 67 3.36 -14.15 -23.82
CA SER A 67 4.51 -14.58 -23.04
C SER A 67 4.63 -13.82 -21.72
N ASP A 68 5.21 -14.47 -20.72
CA ASP A 68 5.60 -13.83 -19.48
C ASP A 68 6.72 -12.78 -19.70
N TRP A 69 6.99 -11.95 -18.70
CA TRP A 69 8.06 -10.97 -18.77
C TRP A 69 9.42 -11.60 -18.49
N PRO A 70 10.48 -11.22 -19.25
CA PRO A 70 11.83 -11.54 -18.88
C PRO A 70 12.18 -10.98 -17.49
N ALA A 71 12.76 -11.81 -16.61
CA ALA A 71 12.86 -11.47 -15.20
C ALA A 71 14.12 -12.00 -14.51
N ASN A 72 14.77 -11.14 -13.72
CA ASN A 72 15.85 -11.53 -12.82
C ASN A 72 15.29 -12.27 -11.60
N GLN A 73 16.02 -13.25 -11.09
CA GLN A 73 15.59 -14.02 -9.93
C GLN A 73 15.89 -13.27 -8.63
N ILE A 74 14.94 -13.28 -7.69
CA ILE A 74 15.16 -12.88 -6.30
C ILE A 74 15.75 -14.08 -5.56
N VAL A 75 16.96 -13.94 -5.02
CA VAL A 75 17.59 -15.00 -4.18
C VAL A 75 17.44 -14.73 -2.70
N SER A 76 17.33 -13.46 -2.31
CA SER A 76 16.97 -13.04 -0.96
C SER A 76 16.17 -11.75 -1.03
N TYR A 77 15.18 -11.62 -0.16
CA TYR A 77 14.37 -10.42 -0.01
C TYR A 77 14.03 -10.26 1.46
N THR A 78 14.20 -9.07 2.00
CA THR A 78 13.74 -8.69 3.34
C THR A 78 13.28 -7.25 3.28
N ARG A 79 12.03 -7.01 3.65
CA ARG A 79 11.48 -5.66 3.79
C ARG A 79 11.01 -5.45 5.21
N THR A 80 11.51 -4.38 5.81
CA THR A 80 11.08 -3.88 7.11
C THR A 80 10.41 -2.54 6.90
N ILE A 81 9.29 -2.34 7.57
CA ILE A 81 8.50 -1.10 7.53
C ILE A 81 8.22 -0.70 8.97
N ASP A 82 8.45 0.57 9.28
CA ASP A 82 8.07 1.21 10.54
C ASP A 82 7.04 2.30 10.22
N TYR A 83 5.81 2.10 10.71
CA TYR A 83 4.69 2.99 10.44
C TYR A 83 4.78 4.31 11.22
N ASP A 84 5.32 4.28 12.45
CA ASP A 84 5.44 5.46 13.31
C ASP A 84 6.50 6.41 12.72
N ALA A 85 7.64 5.85 12.30
CA ALA A 85 8.74 6.58 11.68
C ALA A 85 8.50 6.89 10.18
N ARG A 86 7.41 6.39 9.60
CA ARG A 86 7.12 6.46 8.16
C ARG A 86 8.34 6.06 7.34
N SER A 87 8.89 4.89 7.65
CA SER A 87 10.17 4.46 7.06
C SER A 87 10.11 3.02 6.58
N SER A 88 10.94 2.71 5.59
CA SER A 88 11.13 1.35 5.11
C SER A 88 12.59 1.11 4.74
N LYS A 89 13.04 -0.12 5.02
CA LYS A 89 14.26 -0.70 4.48
C LYS A 89 13.88 -1.92 3.66
N LEU A 90 14.31 -1.95 2.40
CA LEU A 90 14.26 -3.12 1.54
C LEU A 90 15.70 -3.56 1.26
N ASP A 91 16.00 -4.82 1.55
CA ASP A 91 17.27 -5.49 1.26
C ASP A 91 16.97 -6.71 0.39
N TYR A 92 17.44 -6.70 -0.85
CA TYR A 92 17.22 -7.81 -1.76
C TYR A 92 18.44 -8.09 -2.61
N THR A 93 18.59 -9.35 -2.98
CA THR A 93 19.66 -9.82 -3.85
C THR A 93 19.04 -10.41 -5.08
N LEU A 94 19.53 -9.96 -6.24
CA LEU A 94 19.16 -10.50 -7.53
C LEU A 94 20.24 -11.40 -8.07
N ARG A 95 19.82 -12.45 -8.77
CA ARG A 95 20.66 -13.22 -9.67
C ARG A 95 20.15 -13.02 -11.09
N GLN A 96 21.07 -12.80 -12.03
CA GLN A 96 20.71 -12.68 -13.43
C GLN A 96 19.98 -13.95 -13.88
N GLY A 97 18.85 -13.76 -14.55
CA GLY A 97 18.03 -14.85 -15.08
C GLY A 97 17.00 -14.28 -16.05
N THR A 98 16.46 -15.12 -16.94
CA THR A 98 15.48 -14.71 -17.94
C THR A 98 14.04 -14.97 -17.51
N GLY A 99 13.82 -15.69 -16.40
CA GLY A 99 12.49 -16.15 -16.01
C GLY A 99 11.82 -17.00 -17.10
N GLN A 100 10.49 -17.10 -17.02
CA GLN A 100 9.67 -17.79 -18.04
C GLN A 100 9.50 -16.96 -19.33
N GLY A 101 9.72 -15.64 -19.27
CA GLY A 101 9.67 -14.77 -20.45
C GLY A 101 10.81 -14.99 -21.46
N GLY A 102 11.84 -15.75 -21.07
CA GLY A 102 12.95 -16.09 -21.95
C GLY A 102 13.89 -14.92 -22.23
N PRO A 103 14.91 -15.12 -23.07
CA PRO A 103 15.96 -14.13 -23.30
C PRO A 103 15.51 -12.94 -24.16
N ALA A 104 14.45 -13.11 -24.95
CA ALA A 104 13.97 -12.07 -25.86
C ALA A 104 13.02 -11.10 -25.14
N GLY A 105 13.24 -9.79 -25.32
CA GLY A 105 12.34 -8.74 -24.83
C GLY A 105 11.60 -8.00 -25.95
N GLY A 106 10.74 -7.06 -25.54
CA GLY A 106 10.17 -6.07 -26.44
C GLY A 106 11.27 -5.28 -27.16
N GLY A 107 11.29 -5.33 -28.50
CA GLY A 107 12.31 -4.65 -29.32
C GLY A 107 13.52 -5.50 -29.76
N ASN A 108 13.42 -6.84 -29.73
CA ASN A 108 14.44 -7.79 -30.24
C ASN A 108 15.83 -7.76 -29.57
N ARG A 109 16.04 -6.99 -28.51
CA ARG A 109 17.25 -7.06 -27.67
C ARG A 109 17.02 -7.98 -26.46
N PRO A 110 18.08 -8.56 -25.87
CA PRO A 110 17.96 -9.19 -24.58
C PRO A 110 17.39 -8.21 -23.57
N ALA A 111 16.24 -8.51 -22.95
CA ALA A 111 15.57 -7.60 -22.02
C ALA A 111 16.47 -7.21 -20.84
N ILE A 112 17.39 -8.11 -20.46
CA ILE A 112 18.45 -7.84 -19.49
C ILE A 112 19.61 -7.18 -20.22
N THR A 113 19.39 -5.92 -20.60
CA THR A 113 20.35 -5.12 -21.38
C THR A 113 21.63 -4.80 -20.62
N ASN A 114 21.66 -5.03 -19.30
CA ASN A 114 22.86 -4.94 -18.47
C ASN A 114 23.13 -6.29 -17.78
N PRO A 115 23.75 -7.26 -18.46
CA PRO A 115 24.14 -8.51 -17.83
C PRO A 115 25.08 -8.20 -16.66
N PHE A 116 24.81 -8.82 -15.51
CA PHE A 116 25.64 -8.68 -14.33
C PHE A 116 26.08 -10.06 -13.87
N ALA A 117 27.37 -10.19 -13.56
CA ALA A 117 27.90 -11.45 -13.07
C ALA A 117 27.54 -11.66 -11.60
N GLY A 118 27.17 -12.90 -11.27
CA GLY A 118 26.90 -13.32 -9.90
C GLY A 118 25.65 -12.71 -9.29
N GLU A 119 25.68 -12.54 -7.97
CA GLU A 119 24.60 -11.98 -7.18
C GLU A 119 24.80 -10.49 -6.93
N GLN A 120 23.74 -9.69 -7.10
CA GLN A 120 23.75 -8.25 -6.90
C GLN A 120 22.81 -7.90 -5.75
N ARG A 121 23.40 -7.52 -4.61
CA ARG A 121 22.64 -7.06 -3.44
C ARG A 121 22.37 -5.57 -3.55
N THR A 122 21.10 -5.20 -3.37
CA THR A 122 20.62 -3.82 -3.36
C THR A 122 19.93 -3.56 -2.04
N GLN A 123 20.22 -2.41 -1.43
CA GLN A 123 19.47 -1.92 -0.28
C GLN A 123 18.85 -0.56 -0.59
N GLN A 124 17.56 -0.44 -0.33
CA GLN A 124 16.74 0.74 -0.56
C GLN A 124 16.13 1.20 0.76
N PHE A 125 16.13 2.51 0.97
CA PHE A 125 15.64 3.12 2.18
C PHE A 125 14.69 4.28 1.86
N VAL A 126 13.75 4.52 2.76
CA VAL A 126 12.94 5.74 2.82
C VAL A 126 12.65 6.09 4.27
N SER A 127 12.64 7.38 4.60
CA SER A 127 12.14 7.91 5.87
C SER A 127 11.56 9.30 5.62
N GLY A 128 10.25 9.44 5.85
CA GLY A 128 9.52 10.64 5.43
C GLY A 128 9.78 10.97 3.96
N ASN A 129 10.22 12.20 3.68
CA ASN A 129 10.44 12.69 2.31
C ASN A 129 11.86 12.38 1.77
N PHE A 130 12.65 11.57 2.48
CA PHE A 130 14.03 11.26 2.11
C PHE A 130 14.15 9.79 1.72
N ALA A 131 14.81 9.52 0.60
CA ALA A 131 15.15 8.18 0.16
C ALA A 131 16.61 8.10 -0.31
N TRP A 132 17.21 6.93 -0.11
CA TRP A 132 18.57 6.63 -0.53
C TRP A 132 18.74 5.13 -0.77
N ASN A 133 19.82 4.79 -1.46
CA ASN A 133 20.27 3.42 -1.69
C ASN A 133 21.64 3.20 -1.06
N MET A 134 22.01 1.94 -0.86
CA MET A 134 23.38 1.56 -0.55
C MET A 134 24.01 0.87 -1.75
N ASN A 135 25.19 1.32 -2.15
CA ASN A 135 26.07 0.59 -3.06
C ASN A 135 27.32 0.18 -2.27
N GLY A 136 27.32 -1.06 -1.77
CA GLY A 136 28.26 -1.48 -0.74
C GLY A 136 28.10 -0.61 0.52
N ASN A 137 29.16 0.08 0.92
CA ASN A 137 29.15 1.00 2.06
C ASN A 137 28.83 2.46 1.68
N MET A 138 28.66 2.77 0.39
CA MET A 138 28.36 4.12 -0.06
C MET A 138 26.86 4.40 -0.03
N VAL A 139 26.48 5.53 0.58
CA VAL A 139 25.12 6.07 0.54
C VAL A 139 24.93 6.82 -0.77
N VAL A 140 23.89 6.47 -1.51
CA VAL A 140 23.52 7.12 -2.78
C VAL A 140 22.15 7.78 -2.62
N PRO A 141 22.05 9.13 -2.64
CA PRO A 141 20.77 9.82 -2.56
C PRO A 141 19.81 9.43 -3.70
N ALA A 142 18.54 9.23 -3.38
CA ALA A 142 17.50 8.84 -4.33
C ALA A 142 16.20 9.65 -4.12
N PRO A 143 16.24 10.99 -4.20
CA PRO A 143 15.09 11.84 -3.87
C PRO A 143 13.87 11.59 -4.77
N ALA A 144 14.08 11.21 -6.03
CA ALA A 144 13.00 10.87 -6.97
C ALA A 144 12.18 9.64 -6.53
N ASP A 145 12.76 8.76 -5.72
CA ASP A 145 12.08 7.54 -5.26
C ASP A 145 11.31 7.75 -3.95
N ALA A 146 11.45 8.91 -3.30
CA ALA A 146 10.92 9.12 -1.94
C ALA A 146 9.40 8.99 -1.88
N GLU A 147 8.68 9.62 -2.81
CA GLU A 147 7.22 9.57 -2.87
C GLU A 147 6.71 8.15 -3.12
N GLN A 148 7.29 7.44 -4.10
CA GLN A 148 6.91 6.06 -4.38
C GLN A 148 7.16 5.15 -3.18
N ARG A 149 8.33 5.24 -2.55
CA ARG A 149 8.65 4.38 -1.40
C ARG A 149 7.80 4.71 -0.17
N GLN A 150 7.40 5.97 0.01
CA GLN A 150 6.40 6.34 1.02
C GLN A 150 5.05 5.73 0.71
N LEU A 151 4.60 5.81 -0.55
CA LEU A 151 3.36 5.18 -0.96
C LEU A 151 3.37 3.67 -0.66
N GLU A 152 4.47 2.98 -0.94
CA GLU A 152 4.62 1.55 -0.65
C GLU A 152 4.52 1.19 0.84
N VAL A 153 4.89 2.10 1.77
CA VAL A 153 4.64 1.91 3.21
C VAL A 153 3.14 1.83 3.49
N TRP A 154 2.37 2.74 2.90
CA TRP A 154 0.93 2.84 3.11
C TRP A 154 0.11 1.83 2.29
N LEU A 155 0.67 1.26 1.22
CA LEU A 155 0.03 0.20 0.43
C LEU A 155 0.07 -1.19 1.11
N THR A 156 0.74 -1.32 2.25
CA THR A 156 0.66 -2.55 3.05
C THR A 156 -0.74 -2.70 3.69
N PRO A 157 -1.18 -3.94 4.00
CA PRO A 157 -2.49 -4.14 4.61
C PRO A 157 -2.71 -3.34 5.91
N HIS A 158 -1.70 -3.31 6.81
CA HIS A 158 -1.77 -2.50 8.03
C HIS A 158 -1.55 -1.01 7.76
N GLY A 159 -0.65 -0.67 6.83
CA GLY A 159 -0.36 0.72 6.45
C GLY A 159 -1.57 1.46 5.93
N CYS A 160 -2.39 0.82 5.09
CA CYS A 160 -3.58 1.44 4.50
C CYS A 160 -4.60 1.83 5.59
N LEU A 161 -4.86 0.92 6.54
CA LEU A 161 -5.75 1.18 7.67
C LEU A 161 -5.19 2.26 8.60
N LYS A 162 -3.89 2.25 8.89
CA LYS A 162 -3.23 3.28 9.71
C LYS A 162 -3.29 4.65 9.04
N ALA A 163 -3.05 4.72 7.72
CA ALA A 163 -3.14 5.95 6.95
C ALA A 163 -4.56 6.52 6.98
N ALA A 164 -5.58 5.68 6.78
CA ALA A 164 -6.99 6.09 6.81
C ALA A 164 -7.46 6.58 8.20
N LEU A 165 -6.77 6.19 9.28
CA LEU A 165 -7.06 6.64 10.64
C LEU A 165 -6.31 7.92 11.05
N MET A 166 -5.36 8.40 10.24
CA MET A 166 -4.58 9.60 10.55
C MET A 166 -5.46 10.87 10.65
N PRO A 167 -4.99 11.91 11.36
CA PRO A 167 -5.62 13.21 11.33
C PRO A 167 -5.81 13.69 9.88
N ASN A 168 -6.99 14.26 9.59
CA ASN A 168 -7.38 14.78 8.27
C ASN A 168 -7.53 13.74 7.14
N ALA A 169 -7.46 12.44 7.42
CA ALA A 169 -7.71 11.41 6.41
C ALA A 169 -9.17 11.36 5.93
N ASN A 170 -10.11 11.83 6.76
CA ASN A 170 -11.55 11.97 6.45
C ASN A 170 -12.16 10.76 5.70
N PRO A 171 -12.03 9.54 6.25
CA PRO A 171 -12.53 8.34 5.59
C PRO A 171 -14.06 8.36 5.52
N ILE A 172 -14.60 7.81 4.42
CA ILE A 172 -16.04 7.62 4.20
C ILE A 172 -16.33 6.14 3.98
N VAL A 173 -17.51 5.68 4.41
CA VAL A 173 -18.01 4.34 4.08
C VAL A 173 -19.05 4.44 2.98
N ILE A 174 -18.91 3.60 1.96
CA ILE A 174 -19.91 3.45 0.90
C ILE A 174 -20.32 1.99 0.89
N THR A 175 -21.60 1.73 1.17
CA THR A 175 -22.18 0.39 1.02
C THR A 175 -22.79 0.26 -0.37
N ARG A 176 -22.50 -0.87 -1.04
CA ARG A 176 -23.10 -1.25 -2.32
C ARG A 176 -23.78 -2.59 -2.15
N ASN A 177 -25.03 -2.68 -2.58
CA ASN A 177 -25.74 -3.95 -2.71
C ASN A 177 -25.40 -4.49 -4.10
N GLU A 178 -24.35 -5.30 -4.18
CA GLU A 178 -24.03 -6.10 -5.36
C GLU A 178 -24.87 -7.38 -5.39
#